data_AF-A0A2G5VTS0-F1
#
_entry.id   AF-A0A2G5VTS0-F1
#
_cell.length_a   1.000
_cell.length_b   1.000
_cell.length_c   1.000
_cell.angle_alpha   90.00
_cell.angle_beta   90.00
_cell.angle_gamma   90.00
#
_symmetry.space_group_name_H-M   'P 1'
#
loop_
_entity.id
_entity.type
_entity.pdbx_description
1 polymer ?
#
loop_
_entity_poly.entity_id
_entity_poly.type
_entity_poly.pdbx_seq_one_letter_code
_entity_poly.pdbx_strand_id
1 'polypeptide(L)'
;MKKTIKSCQVTRFKSINVIMYEGSGGDYKTVDVHYKKGSRSMLMIASHRLPSNDYFPLNISGKIYDFRLCDEYAKYGSFCKYLPHACCHPYEDESVIKSIHSYLLDFFGNSVKYHWKTEKDNFIIPQLPNLLSCSIWLEDDSDTKALEEYFSSSSALKSIYLSVDEREELFSAESKFYQTEAIDIDQHHMDHCGFLSHFQGRQIYLSCYTCYVSDLITFVDRWQSEKHIIIWNT
;
A
#
# COMPACT_ATOMS: atom_id res chain seq x y z
N MET A 1 -6.74 -22.23 19.34
CA MET A 1 -7.55 -21.07 18.91
C MET A 1 -7.50 -20.82 17.39
N LYS A 2 -6.32 -20.60 16.76
CA LYS A 2 -6.22 -20.35 15.29
C LYS A 2 -6.96 -21.39 14.42
N LYS A 3 -6.77 -22.70 14.70
CA LYS A 3 -7.44 -23.79 13.97
C LYS A 3 -8.97 -23.70 14.06
N THR A 4 -9.50 -23.45 15.26
CA THR A 4 -10.95 -23.30 15.51
C THR A 4 -11.53 -22.10 14.76
N ILE A 5 -10.86 -20.95 14.81
CA ILE A 5 -11.29 -19.75 14.08
C ILE A 5 -11.33 -20.04 12.57
N LYS A 6 -10.26 -20.65 12.03
CA LYS A 6 -10.18 -21.06 10.62
C LYS A 6 -11.34 -21.99 10.24
N SER A 7 -11.64 -23.01 11.04
CA SER A 7 -12.73 -23.95 10.74
C SER A 7 -14.13 -23.33 10.81
N CYS A 8 -14.37 -22.37 11.72
CA CYS A 8 -15.68 -21.74 11.87
C CYS A 8 -15.99 -20.69 10.80
N GLN A 9 -14.98 -20.18 10.08
CA GLN A 9 -15.12 -19.05 9.16
C GLN A 9 -14.47 -19.33 7.79
N VAL A 10 -14.38 -20.61 7.39
CA VAL A 10 -13.69 -21.06 6.15
C VAL A 10 -14.16 -20.28 4.92
N THR A 11 -15.47 -20.16 4.72
CA THR A 11 -16.05 -19.47 3.54
C THR A 11 -15.65 -18.00 3.52
N ARG A 12 -15.67 -17.33 4.68
CA ARG A 12 -15.27 -15.93 4.79
C ARG A 12 -13.79 -15.76 4.47
N PHE A 13 -12.91 -16.59 5.03
CA PHE A 13 -11.47 -16.48 4.77
C PHE A 13 -11.10 -16.80 3.32
N LYS A 14 -11.76 -17.78 2.69
CA LYS A 14 -11.58 -18.07 1.26
C LYS A 14 -12.00 -16.94 0.33
N SER A 15 -12.83 -16.01 0.81
CA SER A 15 -13.29 -14.87 0.01
C SER A 15 -12.37 -13.64 0.10
N ILE A 16 -11.40 -13.65 1.04
CA ILE A 16 -10.40 -12.59 1.17
C ILE A 16 -9.32 -12.81 0.12
N ASN A 17 -9.05 -11.78 -0.67
CA ASN A 17 -8.04 -11.85 -1.73
C ASN A 17 -6.82 -11.00 -1.40
N VAL A 18 -7.02 -9.89 -0.69
CA VAL A 18 -5.98 -8.92 -0.39
C VAL A 18 -6.10 -8.48 1.07
N ILE A 19 -4.96 -8.38 1.73
CA ILE A 19 -4.78 -7.62 2.97
C ILE A 19 -4.09 -6.32 2.57
N MET A 20 -4.77 -5.21 2.84
CA MET A 20 -4.27 -3.87 2.56
C MET A 20 -3.81 -3.24 3.85
N TYR A 21 -2.61 -2.67 3.83
CA TYR A 21 -2.13 -1.76 4.85
C TYR A 21 -2.25 -0.36 4.29
N GLU A 22 -2.79 0.57 5.06
CA GLU A 22 -2.91 1.95 4.65
C GLU A 22 -2.19 2.85 5.64
N GLY A 23 -1.16 3.54 5.14
CA GLY A 23 -0.52 4.65 5.81
C GLY A 23 -1.14 5.95 5.30
N SER A 24 -2.19 6.42 5.94
CA SER A 24 -2.64 7.79 5.72
C SER A 24 -1.70 8.72 6.48
N GLY A 25 -1.19 9.75 5.82
CA GLY A 25 -0.80 11.10 6.29
C GLY A 25 -0.80 11.54 7.76
N GLY A 26 -1.53 10.90 8.67
CA GLY A 26 -1.78 11.33 10.06
C GLY A 26 -1.47 10.27 11.13
N ASP A 27 -2.08 10.44 12.31
CA ASP A 27 -1.76 9.74 13.58
C ASP A 27 -2.07 8.23 13.63
N TYR A 28 -2.53 7.64 12.52
CA TYR A 28 -2.94 6.24 12.49
C TYR A 28 -2.74 5.58 11.13
N LYS A 29 -2.70 4.25 11.16
CA LYS A 29 -2.61 3.35 10.02
C LYS A 29 -3.70 2.30 10.13
N THR A 30 -4.20 1.77 9.02
CA THR A 30 -5.22 0.72 9.03
C THR A 30 -4.71 -0.56 8.39
N VAL A 31 -5.34 -1.66 8.80
CA VAL A 31 -5.23 -2.96 8.15
C VAL A 31 -6.63 -3.37 7.74
N ASP A 32 -6.82 -3.52 6.43
CA ASP A 32 -8.10 -3.79 5.80
C ASP A 32 -8.07 -5.14 5.08
N VAL A 33 -9.21 -5.82 5.07
CA VAL A 33 -9.42 -7.04 4.27
C VAL A 33 -10.30 -6.73 3.08
N HIS A 34 -9.81 -7.09 1.91
CA HIS A 34 -10.49 -6.87 0.64
C HIS A 34 -11.01 -8.20 0.09
N TYR A 35 -12.29 -8.16 -0.28
CA TYR A 35 -13.04 -9.22 -0.91
C TYR A 35 -13.32 -8.85 -2.37
N LYS A 36 -13.91 -9.76 -3.14
CA LYS A 36 -14.29 -9.48 -4.53
C LYS A 36 -15.26 -8.29 -4.70
N LYS A 37 -16.08 -7.99 -3.68
CA LYS A 37 -17.18 -7.00 -3.77
C LYS A 37 -17.12 -5.93 -2.67
N GLY A 38 -15.93 -5.64 -2.15
CA GLY A 38 -15.76 -4.58 -1.15
C GLY A 38 -14.60 -4.86 -0.20
N SER A 39 -14.45 -3.98 0.78
CA SER A 39 -13.43 -4.05 1.82
C SER A 39 -14.04 -3.93 3.21
N ARG A 40 -13.28 -4.30 4.23
CA ARG A 40 -13.64 -4.07 5.62
C ARG A 40 -12.39 -3.88 6.47
N SER A 41 -12.39 -2.86 7.30
CA SER A 41 -11.33 -2.65 8.27
C SER A 41 -11.28 -3.75 9.31
N MET A 42 -10.06 -4.24 9.56
CA MET A 42 -9.78 -5.26 10.55
C MET A 42 -9.20 -4.63 11.82
N LEU A 43 -8.29 -3.67 11.65
CA LEU A 43 -7.46 -3.15 12.73
C LEU A 43 -7.03 -1.72 12.41
N MET A 44 -6.98 -0.87 13.42
CA MET A 44 -6.29 0.42 13.37
C MET A 44 -5.04 0.37 14.26
N ILE A 45 -3.99 1.06 13.85
CA ILE A 45 -2.74 1.22 14.60
C ILE A 45 -2.59 2.71 14.83
N ALA A 46 -2.62 3.17 16.08
CA ALA A 46 -2.59 4.59 16.39
C ALA A 46 -1.43 4.91 17.34
N SER A 47 -0.70 5.98 17.01
CA SER A 47 0.53 6.36 17.72
C SER A 47 0.28 7.16 19.01
N HIS A 48 -0.94 7.11 19.57
CA HIS A 48 -1.28 7.82 20.79
C HIS A 48 -2.18 6.98 21.71
N ARG A 49 -1.82 6.97 23.00
CA ARG A 49 -2.69 6.48 24.06
C ARG A 49 -3.69 7.58 24.39
N LEU A 50 -4.97 7.32 24.16
CA LEU A 50 -6.01 8.16 24.76
C LEU A 50 -6.04 7.90 26.27
N PRO A 51 -6.46 8.88 27.10
CA PRO A 51 -6.52 8.76 28.56
C PRO A 51 -7.61 7.80 29.09
N SER A 52 -7.94 6.76 28.32
CA SER A 52 -8.91 5.73 28.68
C SER A 52 -8.25 4.59 29.46
N ASN A 53 -9.03 3.82 30.22
CA ASN A 53 -8.56 2.67 31.01
C ASN A 53 -9.00 1.31 30.44
N ASP A 54 -9.55 1.28 29.22
CA ASP A 54 -10.13 0.09 28.58
C ASP A 54 -9.13 -0.74 27.76
N TYR A 55 -7.83 -0.57 28.03
CA TYR A 55 -6.77 -1.29 27.34
C TYR A 55 -6.67 -2.74 27.80
N PHE A 56 -6.43 -3.65 26.85
CA PHE A 56 -6.13 -5.05 27.10
C PHE A 56 -4.89 -5.49 26.30
N PRO A 57 -3.95 -6.20 26.93
CA PRO A 57 -2.73 -6.63 26.26
C PRO A 57 -2.99 -7.84 25.36
N LEU A 58 -2.41 -7.84 24.16
CA LEU A 58 -2.37 -9.01 23.27
C LEU A 58 -0.94 -9.34 22.86
N ASN A 59 -0.62 -10.64 22.88
CA ASN A 59 0.63 -11.13 22.31
C ASN A 59 0.47 -11.34 20.79
N ILE A 60 1.23 -10.57 20.01
CA ILE A 60 1.30 -10.68 18.56
C ILE A 60 2.74 -10.99 18.18
N SER A 61 2.95 -12.21 17.66
CA SER A 61 4.25 -12.67 17.17
C SER A 61 5.36 -12.58 18.23
N GLY A 62 5.03 -12.85 19.50
CA GLY A 62 5.98 -12.86 20.62
C GLY A 62 6.14 -11.51 21.33
N LYS A 63 5.52 -10.44 20.83
CA LYS A 63 5.52 -9.11 21.45
C LYS A 63 4.15 -8.78 22.02
N ILE A 64 4.12 -8.11 23.16
CA ILE A 64 2.87 -7.68 23.80
C ILE A 64 2.59 -6.24 23.40
N TYR A 65 1.39 -6.00 22.89
CA TYR A 65 0.89 -4.67 22.55
C TYR A 65 -0.43 -4.43 23.24
N ASP A 66 -0.71 -3.19 23.60
CA ASP A 66 -2.00 -2.80 24.18
C ASP A 66 -3.01 -2.57 23.07
N PHE A 67 -4.18 -3.18 23.24
CA PHE A 67 -5.33 -3.01 22.36
C PHE A 67 -6.48 -2.37 23.12
N ARG A 68 -7.37 -1.73 22.38
CA ARG A 68 -8.71 -1.35 22.86
C ARG A 68 -9.72 -1.46 21.74
N LEU A 69 -11.00 -1.36 22.07
CA LEU A 69 -12.06 -1.27 21.07
C LEU A 69 -12.47 0.21 20.93
N CYS A 70 -12.61 0.68 19.69
CA CYS A 70 -13.06 2.05 19.47
C CYS A 70 -14.56 2.20 19.74
N ASP A 71 -14.92 2.94 20.77
CA ASP A 71 -16.32 3.29 21.06
C ASP A 71 -16.72 4.69 20.57
N GLU A 72 -15.76 5.52 20.11
CA GLU A 72 -16.02 6.92 19.75
C GLU A 72 -16.23 7.14 18.25
N TYR A 73 -17.43 7.64 17.91
CA TYR A 73 -17.83 8.07 16.57
C TYR A 73 -17.08 9.31 16.03
N ALA A 74 -16.47 10.12 16.91
CA ALA A 74 -16.25 11.53 16.62
C ALA A 74 -14.85 11.90 16.10
N LYS A 75 -13.81 11.10 16.38
CA LYS A 75 -12.42 11.49 16.05
C LYS A 75 -11.92 10.98 14.69
N TYR A 76 -12.47 9.88 14.18
CA TYR A 76 -12.00 9.21 12.94
C TYR A 76 -13.11 8.96 11.90
N GLY A 77 -14.31 9.54 12.09
CA GLY A 77 -15.47 9.31 11.24
C GLY A 77 -16.24 8.01 11.55
N SER A 78 -17.39 7.80 10.89
CA SER A 78 -18.37 6.77 11.25
C SER A 78 -17.94 5.31 11.00
N PHE A 79 -16.76 5.09 10.41
CA PHE A 79 -16.32 3.77 9.92
C PHE A 79 -15.63 2.90 10.99
N CYS A 80 -15.30 3.45 12.17
CA CYS A 80 -14.40 2.78 13.12
C CYS A 80 -15.06 2.14 14.35
N LYS A 81 -16.38 2.13 14.43
CA LYS A 81 -17.08 1.61 15.62
C LYS A 81 -16.74 0.13 15.87
N TYR A 82 -16.27 -0.17 17.07
CA TYR A 82 -15.83 -1.49 17.53
C TYR A 82 -14.64 -2.09 16.77
N LEU A 83 -13.86 -1.27 16.06
CA LEU A 83 -12.59 -1.73 15.51
C LEU A 83 -11.55 -1.87 16.64
N PRO A 84 -10.81 -2.98 16.69
CA PRO A 84 -9.63 -3.09 17.53
C PRO A 84 -8.61 -2.02 17.13
N HIS A 85 -8.06 -1.33 18.12
CA HIS A 85 -7.00 -0.33 17.98
C HIS A 85 -5.76 -0.84 18.70
N ALA A 86 -4.68 -1.07 17.97
CA ALA A 86 -3.36 -1.25 18.55
C ALA A 86 -2.80 0.12 18.94
N CYS A 87 -2.48 0.31 20.21
CA CYS A 87 -1.88 1.53 20.71
C CYS A 87 -0.37 1.34 20.81
N CYS A 88 0.37 2.18 20.10
CA CYS A 88 1.82 2.14 20.07
C CYS A 88 2.43 3.51 20.30
N HIS A 89 3.68 3.53 20.71
CA HIS A 89 4.48 4.74 20.67
C HIS A 89 4.81 5.05 19.19
N PRO A 90 4.87 6.33 18.75
CA PRO A 90 5.20 6.67 17.35
C PRO A 90 6.49 6.00 16.83
N TYR A 91 7.48 5.81 17.69
CA TYR A 91 8.75 5.13 17.37
C TYR A 91 8.63 3.60 17.21
N GLU A 92 7.50 3.01 17.58
CA GLU A 92 7.26 1.56 17.52
C GLU A 92 6.31 1.16 16.37
N ASP A 93 5.79 2.13 15.63
CA ASP A 93 4.81 1.91 14.54
C ASP A 93 5.25 0.80 13.57
N GLU A 94 6.50 0.86 13.08
CA GLU A 94 7.04 -0.15 12.16
C GLU A 94 7.13 -1.54 12.82
N SER A 95 7.55 -1.60 14.09
CA SER A 95 7.66 -2.85 14.86
C SER A 95 6.29 -3.50 15.04
N VAL A 96 5.25 -2.70 15.32
CA VAL A 96 3.86 -3.16 15.48
C VAL A 96 3.34 -3.70 14.15
N ILE A 97 3.52 -2.95 13.06
CA ILE A 97 3.12 -3.37 11.70
C ILE A 97 3.80 -4.68 11.32
N LYS A 98 5.12 -4.81 11.53
CA LYS A 98 5.86 -6.05 11.25
C LYS A 98 5.34 -7.23 12.06
N SER A 99 5.00 -7.04 13.34
CA SER A 99 4.43 -8.09 14.18
C SER A 99 3.04 -8.53 13.71
N ILE A 100 2.17 -7.57 13.38
CA ILE A 100 0.83 -7.82 12.82
C ILE A 100 0.94 -8.53 11.48
N HIS A 101 1.80 -8.05 10.59
CA HIS A 101 2.06 -8.65 9.30
C HIS A 101 2.55 -10.09 9.45
N SER A 102 3.50 -10.34 10.34
CA SER A 102 4.00 -11.70 10.60
C SER A 102 2.90 -12.64 11.11
N TYR A 103 2.00 -12.14 11.96
CA TYR A 103 0.85 -12.91 12.43
C TYR A 103 -0.14 -13.21 11.28
N LEU A 104 -0.44 -12.22 10.44
CA LEU A 104 -1.33 -12.38 9.28
C LEU A 104 -0.71 -13.31 8.25
N LEU A 105 0.60 -13.24 8.03
CA LEU A 105 1.32 -14.15 7.14
C LEU A 105 1.32 -15.59 7.65
N ASP A 106 1.51 -15.83 8.95
CA ASP A 106 1.31 -17.17 9.54
C ASP A 106 -0.16 -17.63 9.44
N PHE A 107 -1.10 -16.70 9.54
CA PHE A 107 -2.52 -17.03 9.49
C PHE A 107 -3.03 -17.32 8.07
N PHE A 108 -2.76 -16.46 7.10
CA PHE A 108 -3.27 -16.59 5.72
C PHE A 108 -2.25 -17.22 4.76
N GLY A 109 -0.97 -17.18 5.09
CA GLY A 109 0.10 -17.61 4.20
C GLY A 109 0.08 -16.83 2.89
N ASN A 110 0.42 -17.54 1.81
CA ASN A 110 0.44 -17.00 0.45
C ASN A 110 -0.94 -17.07 -0.26
N SER A 111 -2.01 -17.41 0.47
CA SER A 111 -3.35 -17.49 -0.11
C SER A 111 -3.99 -16.11 -0.35
N VAL A 112 -3.46 -15.08 0.31
CA VAL A 112 -3.84 -13.69 0.14
C VAL A 112 -2.65 -12.89 -0.34
N LYS A 113 -2.92 -11.82 -1.09
CA LYS A 113 -1.89 -10.85 -1.48
C LYS A 113 -1.77 -9.79 -0.40
N TYR A 114 -0.56 -9.28 -0.18
CA TYR A 114 -0.32 -8.15 0.71
C TYR A 114 -0.04 -6.92 -0.14
N HIS A 115 -0.74 -5.84 0.17
CA HIS A 115 -0.65 -4.57 -0.53
C HIS A 115 -0.45 -3.43 0.46
N TRP A 116 0.41 -2.47 0.12
CA TRP A 116 0.64 -1.28 0.92
C TRP A 116 0.15 -0.04 0.17
N LYS A 117 -0.77 0.71 0.75
CA LYS A 117 -1.21 2.00 0.26
C LYS A 117 -0.64 3.09 1.15
N THR A 118 -0.04 4.11 0.55
CA THR A 118 0.48 5.26 1.28
C THR A 118 0.00 6.56 0.62
N GLU A 119 -0.40 7.49 1.48
CA GLU A 119 -0.76 8.85 1.10
C GLU A 119 0.22 9.79 1.81
N LYS A 120 0.88 10.67 1.04
CA LYS A 120 1.87 11.68 1.49
C LYS A 120 3.30 11.21 1.75
N ASP A 121 4.16 12.22 1.84
CA ASP A 121 5.59 12.16 1.52
C ASP A 121 6.48 11.73 2.69
N ASN A 122 5.90 11.59 3.88
CA ASN A 122 6.62 11.30 5.12
C ASN A 122 6.49 9.83 5.59
N PHE A 123 6.02 8.92 4.73
CA PHE A 123 5.77 7.54 5.14
C PHE A 123 6.82 6.57 4.62
N ILE A 124 7.60 6.04 5.55
CA ILE A 124 8.49 4.90 5.34
C ILE A 124 7.62 3.66 5.12
N ILE A 125 7.62 3.12 3.90
CA ILE A 125 7.01 1.83 3.61
C ILE A 125 7.84 0.77 4.34
N PRO A 126 7.26 0.01 5.29
CA PRO A 126 8.01 -1.00 6.01
C PRO A 126 8.41 -2.13 5.07
N GLN A 127 9.62 -2.66 5.24
CA GLN A 127 10.06 -3.86 4.55
C GLN A 127 9.29 -5.07 5.11
N LEU A 128 8.26 -5.51 4.39
CA LEU A 128 7.37 -6.61 4.75
C LEU A 128 7.56 -7.79 3.78
N PRO A 129 7.74 -9.03 4.28
CA PRO A 129 7.83 -10.21 3.42
C PRO A 129 6.53 -10.44 2.63
N ASN A 130 6.64 -10.92 1.39
CA ASN A 130 5.48 -11.17 0.52
C ASN A 130 4.60 -9.93 0.25
N LEU A 131 5.13 -8.72 0.45
CA LEU A 131 4.51 -7.51 -0.07
C LEU A 131 4.66 -7.52 -1.59
N LEU A 132 3.55 -7.73 -2.30
CA LEU A 132 3.57 -7.92 -3.75
C LEU A 132 3.36 -6.62 -4.51
N SER A 133 2.74 -5.63 -3.87
CA SER A 133 2.35 -4.39 -4.54
C SER A 133 2.21 -3.24 -3.57
N CYS A 134 2.39 -2.02 -4.09
CA CYS A 134 2.09 -0.81 -3.36
C CYS A 134 1.39 0.23 -4.23
N SER A 135 0.68 1.15 -3.57
CA SER A 135 0.07 2.35 -4.13
C SER A 135 0.64 3.56 -3.42
N ILE A 136 1.24 4.47 -4.17
CA ILE A 136 1.94 5.65 -3.66
C ILE A 136 1.33 6.88 -4.31
N TRP A 137 1.02 7.88 -3.50
CA TRP A 137 0.53 9.19 -3.94
C TRP A 137 1.60 10.22 -3.61
N LEU A 138 2.14 10.87 -4.65
CA LEU A 138 3.17 11.89 -4.55
C LEU A 138 2.56 13.27 -4.81
N GLU A 139 2.82 14.19 -3.88
CA GLU A 139 2.57 15.63 -4.02
C GLU A 139 3.81 16.33 -4.67
N ASP A 140 3.69 17.61 -5.04
CA ASP A 140 4.74 18.33 -5.77
C ASP A 140 6.06 18.48 -5.00
N ASP A 141 6.03 18.45 -3.68
CA ASP A 141 7.20 18.61 -2.79
C ASP A 141 7.71 17.30 -2.19
N SER A 142 7.16 16.15 -2.61
CA SER A 142 7.61 14.84 -2.15
C SER A 142 9.10 14.60 -2.38
N ASP A 143 9.76 14.13 -1.32
CA ASP A 143 11.12 13.61 -1.39
C ASP A 143 11.12 12.20 -1.99
N THR A 144 11.42 12.12 -3.29
CA THR A 144 11.52 10.85 -4.02
C THR A 144 12.75 10.03 -3.62
N LYS A 145 13.72 10.61 -2.89
CA LYS A 145 14.94 9.90 -2.47
C LYS A 145 14.64 8.78 -1.48
N ALA A 146 13.76 9.01 -0.52
CA ALA A 146 13.35 7.97 0.43
C ALA A 146 12.69 6.78 -0.27
N LEU A 147 11.91 7.05 -1.33
CA LEU A 147 11.30 6.02 -2.15
C LEU A 147 12.32 5.29 -3.01
N GLU A 148 13.31 5.99 -3.57
CA GLU A 148 14.40 5.39 -4.32
C GLU A 148 15.24 4.45 -3.43
N GLU A 149 15.55 4.87 -2.19
CA GLU A 149 16.21 4.04 -1.19
C GLU A 149 15.37 2.81 -0.80
N TYR A 150 14.04 3.00 -0.67
CA TYR A 150 13.12 1.91 -0.44
C TYR A 150 13.09 0.92 -1.60
N PHE A 151 12.96 1.37 -2.84
CA PHE A 151 12.97 0.49 -4.00
C PHE A 151 14.29 -0.24 -4.11
N SER A 152 15.41 0.45 -3.90
CA SER A 152 16.76 -0.14 -3.90
C SER A 152 16.92 -1.26 -2.87
N SER A 153 16.33 -1.11 -1.68
CA SER A 153 16.39 -2.10 -0.61
C SER A 153 15.29 -3.18 -0.67
N SER A 154 14.17 -2.90 -1.36
CA SER A 154 13.08 -3.84 -1.57
C SER A 154 13.47 -4.92 -2.58
N SER A 155 12.97 -6.14 -2.37
CA SER A 155 13.39 -7.31 -3.16
C SER A 155 12.26 -8.02 -3.90
N ALA A 156 11.01 -7.54 -3.85
CA ALA A 156 9.89 -8.39 -4.28
C ALA A 156 8.62 -7.69 -4.81
N LEU A 157 8.62 -6.36 -5.02
CA LEU A 157 7.44 -5.70 -5.58
C LEU A 157 7.22 -6.17 -7.03
N LYS A 158 6.04 -6.72 -7.28
CA LYS A 158 5.60 -7.10 -8.62
C LYS A 158 4.92 -5.95 -9.32
N SER A 159 4.11 -5.18 -8.59
CA SER A 159 3.40 -4.06 -9.20
C SER A 159 3.38 -2.81 -8.33
N ILE A 160 3.46 -1.65 -8.96
CA ILE A 160 3.41 -0.36 -8.29
C ILE A 160 2.35 0.50 -8.95
N TYR A 161 1.44 1.04 -8.14
CA TYR A 161 0.60 2.16 -8.54
C TYR A 161 1.24 3.45 -8.04
N LEU A 162 1.33 4.44 -8.92
CA LEU A 162 1.92 5.73 -8.63
C LEU A 162 1.01 6.85 -9.16
N SER A 163 0.48 7.66 -8.25
CA SER A 163 -0.15 8.94 -8.59
C SER A 163 0.89 10.03 -8.44
N VAL A 164 1.15 10.80 -9.50
CA VAL A 164 2.14 11.87 -9.51
C VAL A 164 1.53 13.12 -10.12
N ASP A 165 1.75 14.25 -9.45
CA ASP A 165 1.45 15.55 -10.03
C ASP A 165 2.68 16.14 -10.74
N GLU A 166 2.45 16.73 -11.92
CA GLU A 166 3.38 17.55 -12.73
C GLU A 166 4.92 17.31 -12.62
N ARG A 167 5.43 16.07 -12.77
CA ARG A 167 6.90 15.80 -12.75
C ARG A 167 7.44 15.05 -13.98
N GLU A 168 8.44 15.64 -14.63
CA GLU A 168 9.17 15.05 -15.77
C GLU A 168 10.13 13.91 -15.37
N GLU A 169 10.79 14.04 -14.21
CA GLU A 169 11.74 13.04 -13.67
C GLU A 169 11.39 12.68 -12.23
N LEU A 170 11.35 11.38 -11.94
CA LEU A 170 10.96 10.84 -10.63
C LEU A 170 12.09 10.06 -9.95
N PHE A 171 12.66 9.11 -10.69
CA PHE A 171 13.63 8.13 -10.19
C PHE A 171 14.81 8.01 -11.14
N SER A 172 15.95 7.57 -10.63
CA SER A 172 17.13 7.33 -11.47
C SER A 172 16.83 6.22 -12.48
N ALA A 173 17.44 6.29 -13.67
CA ALA A 173 17.24 5.28 -14.73
C ALA A 173 17.54 3.83 -14.28
N GLU A 174 18.34 3.65 -13.23
CA GLU A 174 18.71 2.34 -12.66
C GLU A 174 17.75 1.87 -11.54
N SER A 175 16.75 2.69 -11.19
CA SER A 175 15.82 2.40 -10.11
C SER A 175 15.13 1.05 -10.28
N LYS A 176 15.03 0.31 -9.17
CA LYS A 176 14.26 -0.95 -9.15
C LYS A 176 12.77 -0.75 -9.39
N PHE A 177 12.26 0.49 -9.26
CA PHE A 177 10.92 0.86 -9.72
C PHE A 177 10.68 0.40 -11.17
N TYR A 178 11.64 0.70 -12.06
CA TYR A 178 11.54 0.37 -13.46
C TYR A 178 11.65 -1.13 -13.77
N GLN A 179 12.15 -1.92 -12.82
CA GLN A 179 12.37 -3.36 -12.96
C GLN A 179 11.18 -4.20 -12.48
N THR A 180 10.11 -3.56 -11.99
CA THR A 180 8.89 -4.25 -11.56
C THR A 180 8.17 -4.90 -12.74
N GLU A 181 7.30 -5.87 -12.45
CA GLU A 181 6.55 -6.58 -13.51
C GLU A 181 5.52 -5.68 -14.18
N ALA A 182 4.85 -4.84 -13.38
CA ALA A 182 3.80 -3.95 -13.84
C ALA A 182 3.84 -2.61 -13.10
N ILE A 183 3.51 -1.54 -13.81
CA ILE A 183 3.28 -0.23 -13.20
C ILE A 183 1.92 0.31 -13.65
N ASP A 184 1.27 1.03 -12.75
CA ASP A 184 0.04 1.77 -13.00
C ASP A 184 0.28 3.23 -12.60
N ILE A 185 0.17 4.12 -13.56
CA ILE A 185 0.54 5.52 -13.42
C ILE A 185 -0.70 6.38 -13.63
N ASP A 186 -0.97 7.23 -12.66
CA ASP A 186 -1.99 8.27 -12.73
C ASP A 186 -1.30 9.64 -12.73
N GLN A 187 -1.50 10.42 -13.79
CA GLN A 187 -0.86 11.73 -13.99
C GLN A 187 -1.80 12.75 -14.60
N HIS A 188 -1.58 14.03 -14.33
CA HIS A 188 -2.37 15.09 -14.95
C HIS A 188 -2.04 15.29 -16.45
N HIS A 189 -0.78 15.14 -16.84
CA HIS A 189 -0.30 15.42 -18.20
C HIS A 189 0.60 14.30 -18.74
N MET A 190 0.36 13.87 -19.98
CA MET A 190 1.09 12.75 -20.60
C MET A 190 2.52 13.10 -21.05
N ASP A 191 2.81 14.36 -21.35
CA ASP A 191 4.16 14.82 -21.72
C ASP A 191 5.20 14.62 -20.61
N HIS A 192 4.74 14.54 -19.35
CA HIS A 192 5.56 14.22 -18.18
C HIS A 192 5.88 12.72 -17.99
N CYS A 193 5.40 11.82 -18.86
CA CYS A 193 5.69 10.38 -18.80
C CYS A 193 7.09 9.97 -19.34
N GLY A 194 7.99 10.91 -19.60
CA GLY A 194 9.30 10.64 -20.22
C GLY A 194 10.16 9.62 -19.45
N PHE A 195 10.08 9.65 -18.12
CA PHE A 195 10.80 8.73 -17.22
C PHE A 195 10.42 7.24 -17.43
N LEU A 196 9.25 6.95 -18.00
CA LEU A 196 8.80 5.58 -18.30
C LEU A 196 9.59 4.90 -19.42
N SER A 197 10.38 5.66 -20.18
CA SER A 197 11.34 5.10 -21.14
C SER A 197 12.35 4.15 -20.49
N HIS A 198 12.59 4.27 -19.19
CA HIS A 198 13.46 3.37 -18.42
C HIS A 198 12.78 2.08 -17.98
N PHE A 199 11.45 1.97 -18.10
CA PHE A 199 10.72 0.79 -17.63
C PHE A 199 11.19 -0.49 -18.34
N GLN A 200 11.30 -1.57 -17.58
CA GLN A 200 11.79 -2.87 -18.04
C GLN A 200 10.76 -3.99 -17.82
N GLY A 201 9.64 -3.70 -17.15
CA GLY A 201 8.57 -4.67 -16.92
C GLY A 201 7.75 -5.03 -18.15
N ARG A 202 6.64 -5.74 -17.90
CA ARG A 202 5.77 -6.32 -18.93
C ARG A 202 4.52 -5.48 -19.22
N GLN A 203 4.06 -4.72 -18.23
CA GLN A 203 2.76 -4.04 -18.29
C GLN A 203 2.89 -2.61 -17.78
N ILE A 204 2.39 -1.66 -18.55
CA ILE A 204 2.15 -0.29 -18.12
C ILE A 204 0.65 -0.03 -18.26
N TYR A 205 0.05 0.44 -17.18
CA TYR A 205 -1.27 1.07 -17.18
C TYR A 205 -1.05 2.57 -17.02
N LEU A 206 -1.65 3.35 -17.90
CA LEU A 206 -1.54 4.80 -17.91
C LEU A 206 -2.95 5.38 -17.85
N SER A 207 -3.17 6.22 -16.83
CA SER A 207 -4.32 7.10 -16.70
C SER A 207 -3.82 8.53 -16.76
N CYS A 208 -4.44 9.35 -17.60
CA CYS A 208 -4.07 10.76 -17.71
C CYS A 208 -5.29 11.65 -17.88
N TYR A 209 -5.29 12.80 -17.19
CA TYR A 209 -6.39 13.76 -17.29
C TYR A 209 -6.33 14.57 -18.59
N THR A 210 -5.13 14.94 -19.02
CA THR A 210 -4.89 15.60 -20.30
C THR A 210 -3.89 14.81 -21.13
N CYS A 211 -4.29 14.52 -22.37
CA CYS A 211 -3.52 13.70 -23.30
C CYS A 211 -3.76 14.18 -24.73
N TYR A 212 -2.72 14.67 -25.38
CA TYR A 212 -2.77 14.83 -26.83
C TYR A 212 -2.44 13.49 -27.49
N VAL A 213 -3.21 13.13 -28.51
CA VAL A 213 -3.00 11.89 -29.29
C VAL A 213 -1.57 11.80 -29.85
N SER A 214 -0.93 12.93 -30.13
CA SER A 214 0.47 12.99 -30.57
C SER A 214 1.45 12.46 -29.52
N ASP A 215 1.22 12.76 -28.25
CA ASP A 215 2.10 12.38 -27.15
C ASP A 215 1.95 10.88 -26.87
N LEU A 216 0.71 10.40 -26.96
CA LEU A 216 0.38 8.98 -26.90
C LEU A 216 1.09 8.18 -28.00
N ILE A 217 0.98 8.62 -29.25
CA ILE A 217 1.66 7.99 -30.40
C ILE A 217 3.18 7.99 -30.16
N THR A 218 3.74 9.14 -29.77
CA THR A 218 5.18 9.27 -29.51
C THR A 218 5.65 8.32 -28.41
N PHE A 219 4.87 8.20 -27.32
CA PHE A 219 5.16 7.28 -26.23
C PHE A 219 5.10 5.81 -26.68
N VAL A 220 4.02 5.43 -27.35
CA VAL A 220 3.81 4.07 -27.86
C VAL A 220 4.88 3.69 -28.87
N ASP A 221 5.23 4.56 -29.81
CA ASP A 221 6.26 4.33 -30.83
C ASP A 221 7.65 4.12 -30.20
N ARG A 222 7.97 4.87 -29.13
CA ARG A 222 9.23 4.68 -28.38
C ARG A 222 9.27 3.35 -27.64
N TRP A 223 8.12 2.84 -27.21
CA TRP A 223 8.01 1.65 -26.37
C TRP A 223 7.77 0.33 -27.15
N GLN A 224 7.10 0.40 -28.30
CA GLN A 224 6.67 -0.77 -29.10
C GLN A 224 7.81 -1.54 -29.79
N SER A 225 9.07 -1.26 -29.46
CA SER A 225 10.16 -2.11 -29.91
C SER A 225 10.10 -3.53 -29.32
N GLU A 226 9.51 -3.77 -28.11
CA GLU A 226 9.48 -5.13 -27.52
C GLU A 226 8.29 -5.53 -26.59
N LYS A 227 7.21 -4.73 -26.35
CA LYS A 227 6.27 -4.97 -25.20
C LYS A 227 4.78 -4.58 -25.38
N HIS A 228 3.92 -5.03 -24.45
CA HIS A 228 2.46 -4.77 -24.40
C HIS A 228 2.09 -3.56 -23.51
N ILE A 229 1.25 -2.65 -24.01
CA ILE A 229 0.66 -1.51 -23.25
C ILE A 229 -0.86 -1.68 -23.21
N ILE A 230 -1.49 -1.39 -22.07
CA ILE A 230 -2.95 -1.24 -21.97
C ILE A 230 -3.23 0.19 -21.50
N ILE A 231 -3.91 0.98 -22.33
CA ILE A 231 -4.19 2.40 -22.07
C ILE A 231 -5.69 2.54 -21.82
N TRP A 232 -6.06 3.18 -20.72
CA TRP A 232 -7.45 3.49 -20.38
C TRP A 232 -7.63 5.00 -20.42
N ASN A 233 -8.55 5.47 -21.28
CA ASN A 233 -9.04 6.85 -21.21
C ASN A 233 -10.34 6.83 -20.42
N THR A 234 -10.42 7.59 -19.33
CA THR A 234 -11.66 7.85 -18.57
C THR A 234 -12.33 9.12 -19.04
#